data_AF-A0A1B9S6J9-F1
#
_entry.id   AF-A0A1B9S6J9-F1
#
_cell.length_a   1.000
_cell.length_b   1.000
_cell.length_c   1.000
_cell.angle_alpha   90.00
_cell.angle_beta   90.00
_cell.angle_gamma   90.00
#
_symmetry.space_group_name_H-M   'P 1'
#
loop_
_entity.id
_entity.type
_entity.pdbx_description
1 polymer ?
#
loop_
_entity_poly.entity_id
_entity_poly.type
_entity_poly.pdbx_seq_one_letter_code
_entity_poly.pdbx_strand_id
1 'polypeptide(L)'
;MAAAIAGDMVAVCSAANAQELLSVRDQRCARMHQQLQSALIQAVSEDASDEARKLNSKALHLCASGRQSQGLRAFSAALEILQKAGADR
;
A
#
# COMPACT_ATOMS: atom_id res chain seq x y z
N MET A 1 41.38 -13.29 1.38
CA MET A 1 40.61 -12.76 2.53
C MET A 1 39.14 -12.96 2.20
N ALA A 2 38.52 -13.98 2.78
CA ALA A 2 37.11 -14.31 2.56
C ALA A 2 36.32 -13.91 3.82
N ALA A 3 35.33 -13.03 3.67
CA ALA A 3 34.37 -12.72 4.71
C ALA A 3 33.01 -13.22 4.26
N ALA A 4 32.61 -14.38 4.79
CA ALA A 4 31.26 -14.90 4.69
C ALA A 4 30.39 -14.14 5.69
N ILE A 5 29.38 -13.40 5.19
CA ILE A 5 28.31 -12.88 6.03
C ILE A 5 27.23 -13.97 6.13
N ALA A 6 27.26 -14.70 7.25
CA ALA A 6 26.16 -15.52 7.70
C ALA A 6 24.99 -14.60 8.06
N GLY A 7 24.02 -14.47 7.16
CA GLY A 7 22.75 -13.81 7.42
C GLY A 7 21.83 -14.78 8.16
N ASP A 8 21.86 -14.73 9.49
CA ASP A 8 20.98 -15.52 10.36
C ASP A 8 19.90 -14.64 10.99
N MET A 9 18.72 -15.25 11.14
CA MET A 9 17.57 -14.84 11.94
C MET A 9 16.76 -13.60 11.52
N VAL A 10 15.66 -13.87 10.79
CA VAL A 10 14.35 -13.32 11.21
C VAL A 10 13.32 -14.45 11.23
N ALA A 11 13.26 -15.15 12.36
CA ALA A 11 12.07 -15.90 12.77
C ALA A 11 11.63 -15.34 14.13
N VAL A 12 11.00 -14.16 14.13
CA VAL A 12 10.34 -13.64 15.33
C VAL A 12 8.84 -13.94 15.25
N CYS A 13 8.46 -15.08 15.83
CA CYS A 13 7.09 -15.38 16.17
C CYS A 13 6.94 -15.21 17.68
N SER A 14 6.63 -13.98 18.13
CA SER A 14 6.27 -13.68 19.51
C SER A 14 4.83 -13.15 19.53
N ALA A 15 3.95 -13.81 20.28
CA ALA A 15 2.51 -13.49 20.34
C ALA A 15 2.18 -12.11 20.93
N ALA A 16 3.14 -11.41 21.53
CA ALA A 16 3.04 -9.99 21.89
C ALA A 16 3.02 -9.06 20.66
N ASN A 17 3.53 -9.53 19.51
CA ASN A 17 3.63 -8.75 18.29
C ASN A 17 2.30 -8.67 17.54
N ALA A 18 1.25 -9.42 17.91
CA ALA A 18 0.02 -9.44 17.12
C ALA A 18 -0.69 -8.07 17.12
N GLN A 19 -0.76 -7.39 18.27
CA GLN A 19 -1.36 -6.06 18.40
C GLN A 19 -0.50 -4.96 17.77
N GLU A 20 0.83 -5.04 17.94
CA GLU A 20 1.76 -4.10 17.30
C GLU A 20 1.83 -4.31 15.78
N LEU A 21 1.78 -5.57 15.31
CA LEU A 21 1.67 -5.89 13.88
C LEU A 21 0.34 -5.42 13.32
N LEU A 22 -0.79 -5.57 14.03
CA LEU A 22 -2.07 -5.00 13.60
C LEU A 22 -1.97 -3.47 13.47
N SER A 23 -1.37 -2.80 14.45
CA SER A 23 -1.12 -1.36 14.42
C SER A 23 -0.21 -0.94 13.23
N VAL A 24 0.91 -1.63 13.01
CA VAL A 24 1.84 -1.40 11.88
C VAL A 24 1.19 -1.70 10.53
N ARG A 25 0.35 -2.72 10.49
CA ARG A 25 -0.40 -3.15 9.30
C ARG A 25 -1.48 -2.14 8.91
N ASP A 26 -2.21 -1.61 9.88
CA ASP A 26 -3.11 -0.47 9.69
C ASP A 26 -2.33 0.78 9.29
N GLN A 27 -1.17 1.02 9.90
CA GLN A 27 -0.28 2.13 9.54
C GLN A 27 0.17 2.09 8.09
N ARG A 28 0.48 0.89 7.55
CA ARG A 28 0.90 0.73 6.15
C ARG A 28 -0.23 1.04 5.18
N CYS A 29 -1.44 0.55 5.45
CA CYS A 29 -2.62 0.89 4.66
C CYS A 29 -2.94 2.39 4.74
N ALA A 30 -2.86 2.99 5.92
CA ALA A 30 -3.07 4.43 6.12
C ALA A 30 -2.06 5.27 5.32
N ARG A 31 -0.77 4.93 5.35
CA ARG A 31 0.26 5.62 4.56
C ARG A 31 0.00 5.53 3.06
N MET A 32 -0.29 4.33 2.54
CA MET A 32 -0.62 4.19 1.11
C MET A 32 -1.89 4.96 0.73
N HIS A 33 -2.90 4.96 1.59
CA HIS A 33 -4.12 5.73 1.38
C HIS A 33 -3.82 7.23 1.28
N GLN A 34 -2.98 7.77 2.17
CA GLN A 34 -2.57 9.18 2.11
C GLN A 34 -1.75 9.51 0.85
N GLN A 35 -0.86 8.61 0.42
CA GLN A 35 -0.12 8.77 -0.83
C GLN A 35 -1.07 8.82 -2.03
N LEU A 36 -2.07 7.93 -2.07
CA LEU A 36 -3.06 7.90 -3.14
C LEU A 36 -3.98 9.13 -3.12
N GLN A 37 -4.41 9.60 -1.96
CA GLN A 37 -5.16 10.86 -1.86
C GLN A 37 -4.36 12.04 -2.40
N SER A 38 -3.07 12.12 -2.08
CA SER A 38 -2.19 13.18 -2.56
C SER A 38 -2.04 13.13 -4.09
N ALA A 39 -1.93 11.93 -4.67
CA ALA A 39 -1.90 11.73 -6.11
C ALA A 39 -3.24 12.08 -6.77
N LEU A 40 -4.38 11.77 -6.14
CA LEU A 40 -5.72 12.13 -6.62
C LEU A 40 -5.96 13.64 -6.65
N ILE A 41 -5.38 14.40 -5.70
CA ILE A 41 -5.46 15.87 -5.70
C ILE A 41 -4.66 16.46 -6.87
N GLN A 42 -3.52 15.83 -7.20
CA GLN A 42 -2.66 16.24 -8.31
C GLN A 42 -3.10 15.65 -9.66
N ALA A 43 -4.07 14.73 -9.65
CA ALA A 43 -4.55 14.08 -10.83
C ALA A 43 -5.32 15.06 -11.72
N VAL A 44 -5.12 14.89 -13.01
CA VAL A 44 -5.57 15.84 -14.03
C VAL A 44 -6.54 15.24 -15.03
N SER A 45 -6.65 13.91 -15.05
CA SER A 45 -7.67 13.17 -15.78
C SER A 45 -8.75 12.77 -14.78
N GLU A 46 -9.99 13.20 -15.04
CA GLU A 46 -11.15 12.82 -14.23
C GLU A 46 -11.41 11.31 -14.30
N ASP A 47 -11.35 10.71 -15.49
CA ASP A 47 -11.54 9.27 -15.68
C ASP A 47 -10.54 8.42 -14.86
N ALA A 48 -9.25 8.77 -14.95
CA ALA A 48 -8.21 8.10 -14.17
C ALA A 48 -8.39 8.31 -12.66
N SER A 49 -8.88 9.49 -12.27
CA SER A 49 -9.19 9.82 -10.87
C SER A 49 -10.35 8.99 -10.34
N ASP A 50 -11.40 8.80 -11.12
CA ASP A 50 -12.55 7.99 -10.73
C ASP A 50 -12.20 6.50 -10.61
N GLU A 51 -11.39 5.97 -11.52
CA GLU A 51 -10.93 4.59 -11.44
C GLU A 51 -10.01 4.39 -10.22
N ALA A 52 -9.08 5.31 -9.99
CA ALA A 52 -8.22 5.29 -8.80
C ALA A 52 -9.03 5.43 -7.49
N ARG A 53 -10.11 6.23 -7.46
CA ARG A 53 -11.02 6.32 -6.30
C ARG A 53 -11.77 5.02 -6.04
N LYS A 54 -12.23 4.31 -7.08
CA LYS A 54 -12.86 2.98 -6.93
C LYS A 54 -11.88 1.97 -6.32
N LEU A 55 -10.63 1.96 -6.80
CA LEU A 55 -9.58 1.11 -6.26
C LEU A 55 -9.20 1.49 -4.83
N ASN A 56 -9.17 2.79 -4.50
CA ASN A 56 -8.94 3.30 -3.16
C ASN A 56 -9.96 2.75 -2.15
N SER A 57 -11.25 2.84 -2.47
CA SER A 57 -12.32 2.31 -1.62
C SER A 57 -12.23 0.79 -1.45
N LYS A 58 -11.94 0.07 -2.53
CA LYS A 58 -11.70 -1.38 -2.49
C LYS A 58 -10.49 -1.73 -1.61
N ALA A 59 -9.40 -0.97 -1.72
CA ALA A 59 -8.19 -1.17 -0.96
C ALA A 59 -8.43 -0.97 0.55
N LEU A 60 -9.15 0.09 0.93
CA LEU A 60 -9.55 0.34 2.32
C LEU A 60 -10.40 -0.79 2.89
N HIS A 61 -11.39 -1.27 2.13
CA HIS A 61 -12.23 -2.39 2.57
C HIS A 61 -11.43 -3.68 2.78
N LEU A 62 -10.49 -3.97 1.88
CA LEU A 62 -9.59 -5.11 2.00
C LEU A 62 -8.65 -4.97 3.21
N CYS A 63 -8.11 -3.77 3.46
CA CYS A 63 -7.31 -3.49 4.65
C CYS A 63 -8.11 -3.71 5.94
N ALA A 64 -9.33 -3.18 6.02
CA ALA A 64 -10.22 -3.33 7.17
C ALA A 64 -10.66 -4.78 7.42
N SER A 65 -10.75 -5.58 6.34
CA SER A 65 -11.07 -7.01 6.42
C SER A 65 -9.85 -7.91 6.71
N GLY A 66 -8.69 -7.33 7.07
CA GLY A 66 -7.45 -8.07 7.33
C GLY A 66 -6.74 -8.60 6.07
N ARG A 67 -7.25 -8.30 4.86
CA ARG A 67 -6.69 -8.71 3.56
C ARG A 67 -5.69 -7.69 3.02
N GLN A 68 -4.73 -7.27 3.84
CA GLN A 68 -3.80 -6.19 3.49
C GLN A 68 -2.98 -6.43 2.23
N SER A 69 -2.48 -7.64 1.97
CA SER A 69 -1.71 -7.90 0.75
C SER A 69 -2.52 -7.63 -0.53
N GLN A 70 -3.85 -7.74 -0.45
CA GLN A 70 -4.76 -7.43 -1.55
C GLN A 70 -5.10 -5.94 -1.55
N GLY A 71 -5.29 -5.33 -0.37
CA GLY A 71 -5.50 -3.88 -0.25
C GLY A 71 -4.31 -3.07 -0.77
N LEU A 72 -3.09 -3.41 -0.38
CA LEU A 72 -1.86 -2.76 -0.83
C LEU A 72 -1.65 -2.91 -2.34
N ARG A 73 -2.00 -4.06 -2.93
CA ARG A 73 -1.99 -4.26 -4.39
C ARG A 73 -3.03 -3.39 -5.09
N ALA A 74 -4.20 -3.19 -4.49
CA ALA A 74 -5.22 -2.30 -5.03
C ALA A 74 -4.77 -0.82 -4.95
N PHE A 75 -4.12 -0.42 -3.86
CA PHE A 75 -3.51 0.91 -3.74
C PHE A 75 -2.41 1.14 -4.79
N SER A 76 -1.55 0.14 -5.03
CA SER A 76 -0.47 0.29 -6.02
C SER A 76 -1.03 0.42 -7.43
N ALA A 77 -2.01 -0.39 -7.79
CA ALA A 77 -2.70 -0.29 -9.08
C ALA A 77 -3.34 1.10 -9.28
N ALA A 78 -3.96 1.66 -8.23
CA ALA A 78 -4.55 2.99 -8.29
C ALA A 78 -3.48 4.08 -8.54
N LEU A 79 -2.33 3.99 -7.86
CA LEU A 79 -1.21 4.91 -8.07
C LEU A 79 -0.65 4.79 -9.49
N GLU A 80 -0.52 3.57 -10.02
CA GLU A 80 -0.05 3.34 -11.40
C GLU A 80 -0.97 3.95 -12.45
N ILE A 81 -2.29 3.90 -12.24
CA ILE A 81 -3.27 4.55 -13.14
C ILE A 81 -3.06 6.06 -13.17
N LEU A 82 -2.94 6.68 -11.99
CA LEU A 82 -2.71 8.12 -11.89
C LEU A 82 -1.37 8.54 -12.48
N GLN A 83 -0.31 7.74 -12.28
CA GLN A 83 1.00 7.97 -12.85
C GLN A 83 0.97 7.88 -14.38
N LYS A 84 0.34 6.83 -14.93
CA LYS A 84 0.20 6.67 -16.39
C LYS A 84 -0.60 7.82 -17.01
N ALA A 85 -1.70 8.22 -16.37
CA ALA A 85 -2.52 9.34 -16.82
C ALA A 85 -1.78 10.69 -16.74
N GLY A 86 -0.84 10.84 -15.81
CA GLY A 86 0.01 12.03 -15.70
C GLY A 86 1.24 12.00 -16.61
N ALA A 87 1.72 10.81 -17.00
CA ALA A 87 2.91 10.59 -17.82
C ALA A 87 2.65 10.65 -19.34
N ASP A 88 1.39 10.57 -19.78
CA ASP A 88 0.97 10.78 -21.17
C ASP A 88 0.90 12.27 -21.57
N ARG A 89 1.65 13.12 -20.86
CA ARG A 89 1.76 14.58 -21.08
C ARG A 89 3.16 14.95 -21.51
#